data_AF-A0A239REA8-F1
#
_entry.id   AF-A0A239REA8-F1
#
_cell.length_a   1.000
_cell.length_b   1.000
_cell.length_c   1.000
_cell.angle_alpha   90.00
_cell.angle_beta   90.00
_cell.angle_gamma   90.00
#
_symmetry.space_group_name_H-M   'P 1'
#
loop_
_entity.id
_entity.type
_entity.pdbx_description
1 polymer ?
#
loop_
_entity_poly.entity_id
_entity_poly.type
_entity_poly.pdbx_seq_one_letter_code
_entity_poly.pdbx_strand_id
1 'polypeptide(L)'
;MLFFKTVSGKDNTRKYFWGKTAMITSNIEKRIEEVSYLTLRNSTKDNKLVSIWVDDELFKLTMIEQNSQKKILLGTIRKNAKIMVKEQA
;
A
#
# COMPACT_ATOMS: atom_id res chain seq x y z
N MET A 1 -1.03 -25.78 -3.28
CA MET A 1 -2.44 -25.46 -3.58
C MET A 1 -2.76 -24.10 -2.96
N LEU A 2 -2.78 -23.03 -3.76
CA LEU A 2 -3.05 -21.66 -3.29
C LEU A 2 -4.55 -21.40 -3.36
N PHE A 3 -5.16 -21.09 -2.23
CA PHE A 3 -6.60 -20.81 -2.14
C PHE A 3 -6.83 -19.29 -2.22
N PHE A 4 -7.63 -18.87 -3.20
CA PHE A 4 -8.09 -17.49 -3.33
C PHE A 4 -9.48 -17.38 -2.71
N LYS A 5 -9.62 -16.60 -1.64
CA LYS A 5 -10.94 -16.22 -1.11
C LYS A 5 -11.15 -14.74 -1.34
N THR A 6 -11.92 -14.41 -2.38
CA THR A 6 -12.44 -13.06 -2.62
C THR A 6 -13.57 -12.78 -1.64
N VAL A 7 -13.37 -11.83 -0.73
CA VAL A 7 -14.46 -11.28 0.10
C VAL A 7 -14.95 -9.99 -0.55
N SER A 8 -16.10 -10.08 -1.20
CA SER A 8 -16.81 -8.93 -1.77
C SER A 8 -17.55 -8.18 -0.66
N GLY A 9 -16.92 -7.15 -0.10
CA GLY A 9 -17.57 -6.12 0.70
C GLY A 9 -17.99 -4.97 -0.22
N LYS A 10 -19.12 -4.33 0.08
CA LYS A 10 -19.80 -3.30 -0.72
C LYS A 10 -19.02 -1.98 -0.90
N ASP A 11 -17.79 -1.92 -0.43
CA ASP A 11 -16.83 -0.84 -0.62
C ASP A 11 -15.71 -1.34 -1.53
N ASN A 12 -15.35 -0.54 -2.54
CA ASN A 12 -14.44 -0.86 -3.66
C ASN A 12 -12.97 -1.06 -3.22
N THR A 13 -12.75 -1.88 -2.20
CA THR A 13 -11.52 -2.10 -1.45
C THR A 13 -10.98 -3.47 -1.84
N ARG A 14 -10.09 -3.53 -2.83
CA ARG A 14 -9.38 -4.77 -3.16
C ARG A 14 -8.27 -4.99 -2.12
N LYS A 15 -8.50 -5.89 -1.18
CA LYS A 15 -7.48 -6.32 -0.18
C LYS A 15 -6.73 -7.53 -0.75
N TYR A 16 -5.44 -7.38 -1.03
CA TYR A 16 -4.59 -8.50 -1.41
C TYR A 16 -3.85 -8.99 -0.17
N PHE A 17 -4.11 -10.23 0.25
CA PHE A 17 -3.42 -10.90 1.35
C PHE A 17 -2.53 -12.01 0.79
N TRP A 18 -1.25 -11.97 1.13
CA TRP A 18 -0.32 -13.10 0.97
C TRP A 18 0.05 -13.65 2.35
N GLY A 19 0.27 -14.96 2.42
CA GLY A 19 0.40 -15.74 3.65
C GLY A 19 1.46 -15.23 4.64
N LYS A 20 1.21 -15.52 5.93
CA LYS A 20 1.85 -15.00 7.15
C LYS A 20 1.53 -13.53 7.41
N THR A 21 0.57 -13.31 8.32
CA THR A 21 0.21 -12.06 9.01
C THR A 21 0.82 -10.80 8.40
N ALA A 22 0.19 -10.27 7.35
CA ALA A 22 0.65 -9.06 6.67
C ALA A 22 0.72 -7.88 7.65
N MET A 23 1.94 -7.47 8.02
CA MET A 23 2.21 -6.48 9.09
C MET A 23 2.10 -5.01 8.63
N ILE A 24 1.95 -4.80 7.31
CA ILE A 24 1.73 -3.48 6.70
C ILE A 24 0.43 -3.54 5.90
N THR A 25 -0.53 -2.69 6.26
CA THR A 25 -1.79 -2.52 5.53
C THR A 25 -1.74 -1.22 4.74
N SER A 26 -2.04 -1.29 3.43
CA SER A 26 -2.19 -0.10 2.58
C SER A 26 -3.66 0.16 2.27
N ASN A 27 -4.11 1.41 2.43
CA ASN A 27 -5.44 1.85 1.98
C ASN A 27 -5.29 3.04 1.03
N ILE A 28 -6.07 3.04 -0.05
CA ILE A 28 -6.12 4.13 -1.04
C ILE A 28 -7.43 4.86 -0.80
N GLU A 29 -7.38 6.01 -0.15
CA GLU A 29 -8.52 6.93 -0.08
C GLU A 29 -8.53 7.79 -1.34
N LYS A 30 -9.52 7.58 -2.20
CA LYS A 30 -9.85 8.52 -3.29
C LYS A 30 -10.90 9.49 -2.80
N ARG A 31 -10.54 10.76 -2.54
CA ARG A 31 -11.52 11.86 -2.42
C ARG A 31 -10.94 13.22 -2.85
N ILE A 32 -11.66 13.80 -3.82
CA ILE A 32 -11.73 15.20 -4.30
C ILE A 32 -10.42 15.73 -4.95
N GLU A 33 -10.48 16.17 -6.21
CA GLU A 33 -9.40 16.78 -7.04
C GLU A 33 -8.43 15.86 -7.84
N GLU A 34 -8.81 14.66 -8.26
CA GLU A 34 -7.99 13.75 -9.12
C GLU A 34 -6.64 13.26 -8.54
N VAL A 35 -6.29 13.71 -7.34
CA VAL A 35 -5.05 13.35 -6.66
C VAL A 35 -5.24 12.07 -5.82
N SER A 36 -4.25 11.16 -5.86
CA SER A 36 -4.25 9.93 -5.07
C SER A 36 -3.23 9.96 -3.93
N TYR A 37 -3.59 9.33 -2.82
CA TYR A 37 -2.72 9.17 -1.65
C TYR A 37 -2.56 7.69 -1.29
N LEU A 38 -1.36 7.33 -0.83
CA LEU A 38 -1.04 6.03 -0.26
C LEU A 38 -0.76 6.18 1.24
N THR A 39 -1.54 5.48 2.06
CA THR A 39 -1.28 5.41 3.50
C THR A 39 -0.56 4.11 3.82
N LEU A 40 0.60 4.20 4.46
CA LEU A 40 1.42 3.08 4.90
C LEU A 40 1.48 3.06 6.43
N ARG A 41 1.25 1.90 7.04
CA ARG A 41 1.31 1.73 8.49
C ARG A 41 2.36 0.68 8.82
N ASN A 42 3.34 1.04 9.65
CA ASN A 42 4.32 0.10 10.19
C ASN A 42 3.89 -0.27 11.62
N SER A 43 3.46 -1.51 11.81
CA SER A 43 3.11 -2.06 13.14
C SER A 43 4.24 -2.86 13.78
N THR A 44 5.43 -2.83 13.18
CA THR A 44 6.61 -3.53 13.68
C THR A 44 7.35 -2.67 14.71
N LYS A 45 8.24 -3.32 15.48
CA LYS A 45 9.11 -2.67 16.47
C LYS A 45 10.38 -2.06 15.87
N ASP A 46 10.56 -2.18 14.55
CA ASP A 46 11.72 -1.67 13.84
C ASP A 46 11.28 -0.68 12.77
N ASN A 47 12.19 0.23 12.41
CA ASN A 47 12.00 1.06 11.23
C ASN A 47 12.07 0.17 9.98
N LYS A 48 11.19 0.43 9.01
CA LYS A 48 11.15 -0.33 7.76
C LYS A 48 11.40 0.58 6.57
N LEU A 49 12.40 0.23 5.78
CA LEU A 49 12.63 0.85 4.48
C LEU A 49 11.72 0.15 3.45
N VAL A 50 10.89 0.92 2.78
CA VAL A 50 9.97 0.38 1.76
C VAL A 50 10.14 1.12 0.44
N SER A 51 10.11 0.36 -0.66
CA SER A 51 10.00 0.91 -2.01
C SER A 51 8.56 0.86 -2.47
N ILE A 52 8.09 1.97 -3.02
CA ILE A 52 6.75 2.16 -3.56
C ILE A 52 6.88 2.22 -5.08
N TRP A 53 6.10 1.39 -5.74
CA TRP A 53 6.11 1.25 -7.19
C TRP A 53 4.73 1.57 -7.74
N VAL A 54 4.67 2.31 -8.85
CA VAL A 54 3.45 2.67 -9.57
C VAL A 54 3.65 2.27 -11.03
N ASP A 55 2.77 1.44 -11.59
CA ASP A 55 2.85 0.93 -12.96
C ASP A 55 4.23 0.32 -13.30
N ASP A 56 4.75 -0.47 -12.35
CA ASP A 56 6.05 -1.16 -12.42
C ASP A 56 7.30 -0.25 -12.42
N GLU A 57 7.12 1.06 -12.24
CA GLU A 57 8.20 2.04 -12.03
C GLU A 57 8.38 2.38 -10.55
N LEU A 58 9.65 2.56 -10.12
CA LEU A 58 9.95 2.98 -8.76
C LEU A 58 9.52 4.44 -8.58
N PHE A 59 8.52 4.64 -7.74
CA PHE A 59 8.02 5.97 -7.43
C PHE A 59 8.81 6.63 -6.31
N LYS A 60 8.99 5.92 -5.18
CA LYS A 60 9.67 6.46 -4.00
C LYS A 60 10.21 5.38 -3.09
N LEU A 61 11.39 5.62 -2.54
CA LEU A 61 11.92 4.88 -1.40
C LEU A 61 11.67 5.69 -0.13
N THR A 62 11.13 5.07 0.91
CA THR A 62 10.85 5.77 2.17
C THR A 62 11.05 4.88 3.38
N MET A 63 11.63 5.46 4.43
CA MET A 63 11.58 4.88 5.77
C MET A 63 10.20 5.12 6.39
N ILE A 64 9.67 4.12 7.07
CA ILE A 64 8.50 4.21 7.95
C ILE A 64 8.93 3.78 9.35
N GLU A 65 8.75 4.68 10.31
CA GLU A 65 9.18 4.47 11.68
C GLU A 65 8.33 3.40 12.37
N GLN A 66 8.90 2.75 13.40
CA GLN A 66 8.18 1.80 14.23
C GLN A 66 6.85 2.36 14.77
N ASN A 67 5.81 1.52 14.81
CA ASN A 67 4.46 1.86 15.29
C ASN A 67 3.83 3.13 14.68
N SER A 68 4.27 3.56 13.51
CA SER A 68 3.85 4.82 12.88
C SER A 68 2.99 4.61 11.64
N GLN A 69 2.38 5.71 11.18
CA GLN A 69 1.68 5.78 9.91
C GLN A 69 2.25 6.94 9.08
N LYS A 70 2.39 6.71 7.77
CA LYS A 70 2.88 7.69 6.80
C LYS A 70 1.92 7.79 5.62
N LYS A 71 1.49 9.02 5.30
CA LYS A 71 0.69 9.33 4.11
C LYS A 71 1.61 9.87 3.02
N ILE A 72 1.45 9.36 1.80
CA ILE A 72 2.30 9.69 0.65
C ILE A 72 1.41 10.17 -0.48
N LEU A 73 1.70 11.36 -0.98
CA LEU A 73 1.08 11.91 -2.17
C LEU A 73 1.61 11.18 -3.40
N LEU A 74 0.73 10.49 -4.15
CA LEU A 74 1.06 9.86 -5.42
C LEU A 74 0.82 10.79 -6.62
N GLY A 75 0.12 11.91 -6.42
CA GLY A 75 -0.29 12.79 -7.51
C GLY A 75 -1.43 12.20 -8.33
N THR A 76 -1.54 12.65 -9.58
CA THR A 76 -2.54 12.14 -10.52
C THR A 76 -2.04 10.82 -11.12
N ILE A 77 -2.68 9.72 -10.73
CA ILE A 77 -2.38 8.38 -11.27
C ILE A 77 -3.62 7.83 -11.98
N ARG A 78 -3.39 6.93 -12.95
CA ARG A 78 -4.49 6.30 -13.70
C ARG A 78 -5.42 5.55 -12.75
N LYS A 79 -6.71 5.49 -13.10
CA LYS A 79 -7.74 4.85 -12.26
C LYS A 79 -7.40 3.39 -11.91
N ASN A 80 -6.71 2.70 -12.82
CA ASN A 80 -6.29 1.30 -12.74
C ASN A 80 -4.77 1.13 -12.54
N ALA A 81 -4.06 2.17 -12.10
CA ALA A 81 -2.62 2.08 -11.85
C ALA A 81 -2.31 0.96 -10.86
N LYS A 82 -1.27 0.19 -11.15
CA LYS A 82 -0.78 -0.90 -10.30
C LYS A 82 0.15 -0.31 -9.24
N ILE A 83 -0.26 -0.39 -7.97
CA ILE A 83 0.56 0.06 -6.84
C ILE A 83 1.12 -1.16 -6.11
N MET A 84 2.44 -1.18 -5.91
CA MET A 84 3.11 -2.20 -5.10
C MET A 84 3.97 -1.55 -4.03
N VAL A 85 4.03 -2.17 -2.86
CA VAL A 85 4.90 -1.77 -1.76
C VAL A 85 5.78 -2.96 -1.40
N LYS A 86 7.10 -2.78 -1.41
CA LYS A 86 8.07 -3.83 -1.11
C LYS A 86 8.98 -3.40 0.04
N GLU A 87 9.05 -4.19 1.09
CA GLU A 87 10.05 -4.02 2.14
C GLU A 87 11.45 -4.26 1.55
N GLN A 88 12.44 -3.49 2.01
CA GLN A 88 13.85 -3.72 1.71
C GLN A 88 14.48 -4.42 2.92
N ALA A 89 15.23 -5.50 2.66
CA ALA A 89 15.96 -6.25 3.66
C ALA A 89 17.32 -5.61 3.96
#